data_AF-A0A2H0W7S2-F1
#
_entry.id   AF-A0A2H0W7S2-F1
#
_cell.length_a   1.000
_cell.length_b   1.000
_cell.length_c   1.000
_cell.angle_alpha   90.00
_cell.angle_beta   90.00
_cell.angle_gamma   90.00
#
_symmetry.space_group_name_H-M   'P 1'
#
loop_
_entity.id
_entity.type
_entity.pdbx_description
1 polymer ?
#
loop_
_entity_poly.entity_id
_entity_poly.type
_entity_poly.pdbx_seq_one_letter_code
_entity_poly.pdbx_strand_id
1 'polypeptide(L)'
;MKTKSHKFNLSLLARAKAGKIVFSAAVMAGIFVVNAGTVFASDITPANVEYLVNSERTYYGLPPLKVDPKLNSAAALKTKDMINRNYFEHFAFGLTPWDFI
;
A
#
# COMPACT_ATOMS: atom_id res chain seq x y z
N MET A 1 34.12 -10.46 64.01
CA MET A 1 34.13 -10.23 62.55
C MET A 1 32.69 -9.97 62.09
N LYS A 2 32.24 -8.71 61.99
CA LYS A 2 30.87 -8.39 61.54
C LYS A 2 30.91 -7.99 60.07
N THR A 3 30.37 -8.84 59.20
CA THR A 3 30.22 -8.58 57.76
C THR A 3 29.12 -7.54 57.54
N LYS A 4 29.43 -6.44 56.85
CA LYS A 4 28.42 -5.46 56.42
C LYS A 4 27.59 -6.11 55.31
N SER A 5 26.34 -6.45 55.62
CA SER A 5 25.34 -6.80 54.61
C SER A 5 25.05 -5.58 53.75
N HIS A 6 25.54 -5.57 52.50
CA HIS A 6 25.10 -4.60 51.49
C HIS A 6 23.66 -4.95 51.11
N LYS A 7 22.71 -4.25 51.73
CA LYS A 7 21.29 -4.35 51.37
C LYS A 7 21.10 -3.82 49.95
N PHE A 8 20.90 -4.74 49.01
CA PHE A 8 20.58 -4.42 47.63
C PHE A 8 19.24 -3.66 47.62
N ASN A 9 19.26 -2.39 47.19
CA ASN A 9 18.09 -1.52 47.33
C ASN A 9 17.11 -1.79 46.18
N LEU A 10 16.20 -2.73 46.43
CA LEU A 10 15.23 -3.24 45.45
C LEU A 10 14.33 -2.13 44.88
N SER A 11 14.07 -1.07 45.66
CA SER A 11 13.29 0.09 45.24
C SER A 11 14.01 0.94 44.17
N LEU A 12 15.35 1.03 44.24
CA LEU A 12 16.15 1.76 43.25
C LEU A 12 16.16 1.05 41.89
N LEU A 13 16.23 -0.29 41.91
CA LEU A 13 16.16 -1.13 40.71
C LEU A 13 14.78 -1.09 40.06
N ALA A 14 13.71 -1.10 40.86
CA ALA A 14 12.34 -0.97 40.37
C ALA A 14 12.12 0.38 39.67
N ARG A 15 12.64 1.48 40.25
CA ARG A 15 12.59 2.83 39.64
C ARG A 15 13.39 2.93 38.35
N ALA A 16 14.58 2.32 38.28
CA ALA A 16 15.39 2.28 37.07
C ALA A 16 14.72 1.46 35.94
N LYS A 17 14.06 0.35 36.28
CA LYS A 17 13.30 -0.47 35.31
C LYS A 17 12.06 0.25 34.80
N ALA A 18 11.32 0.93 35.68
CA ALA A 18 10.18 1.77 35.31
C ALA A 18 10.62 2.93 34.40
N GLY A 19 11.74 3.59 34.70
CA GLY A 19 12.29 4.65 33.84
C GLY A 19 12.65 4.18 32.44
N LYS A 20 13.23 2.97 32.30
CA LYS A 20 13.48 2.37 30.98
C LYS A 20 12.19 2.07 30.23
N ILE A 21 11.16 1.51 30.89
CA ILE A 21 9.87 1.23 30.25
C ILE A 21 9.18 2.52 29.78
N VAL A 22 9.18 3.56 30.60
CA VAL A 22 8.59 4.86 30.25
C VAL A 22 9.35 5.51 29.08
N PHE A 23 10.68 5.43 29.08
CA PHE A 23 11.50 5.93 27.96
C PHE A 23 11.23 5.15 26.68
N SER A 24 11.22 3.82 26.72
CA SER A 24 10.90 2.99 25.56
C SER A 24 9.49 3.27 25.03
N ALA A 25 8.50 3.43 25.90
CA ALA A 25 7.14 3.76 25.52
C ALA A 25 7.05 5.17 24.88
N ALA A 26 7.80 6.14 25.41
CA ALA A 26 7.89 7.48 24.84
C ALA A 26 8.57 7.49 23.46
N VAL A 27 9.63 6.69 23.27
CA VAL A 27 10.30 6.53 21.97
C VAL A 27 9.36 5.86 20.96
N MET A 28 8.65 4.80 21.36
CA MET A 28 7.66 4.13 20.50
C MET A 28 6.50 5.05 20.13
N ALA A 29 5.97 5.83 21.08
CA ALA A 29 4.95 6.83 20.82
C ALA A 29 5.46 7.94 19.88
N GLY A 30 6.70 8.40 20.08
CA GLY A 30 7.35 9.37 19.20
C GLY A 30 7.51 8.86 17.77
N ILE A 31 7.94 7.61 17.58
CA ILE A 31 8.06 6.96 16.26
C ILE A 31 6.71 6.87 15.53
N PHE A 32 5.63 6.55 16.25
CA PHE A 32 4.28 6.51 15.69
C PHE A 32 3.76 7.90 15.29
N VAL A 33 4.11 8.96 16.02
CA VAL A 33 3.70 10.34 15.72
C VAL A 33 4.45 10.91 14.51
N VAL A 34 5.73 10.59 14.32
CA VAL A 34 6.51 11.11 13.17
C VAL A 34 6.19 10.44 11.84
N ASN A 35 5.54 9.26 11.84
CA ASN A 35 5.12 8.54 10.63
C ASN A 35 3.63 8.70 10.29
N ALA A 36 2.95 9.69 10.86
CA ALA A 36 1.56 10.01 10.53
C ALA A 36 1.41 10.79 9.20
N GLY A 37 2.23 10.47 8.19
CA GLY A 37 2.07 11.01 6.85
C GLY A 37 0.86 10.40 6.17
N THR A 38 -0.05 11.23 5.66
CA THR A 38 -1.15 10.76 4.80
C THR A 38 -0.56 10.27 3.48
N VAL A 39 -0.57 8.97 3.25
CA VAL A 39 -0.23 8.40 1.94
C VAL A 39 -1.46 8.49 1.06
N PHE A 40 -1.41 9.32 0.04
CA PHE A 40 -2.46 9.39 -0.98
C PHE A 40 -2.16 8.35 -2.07
N ALA A 41 -3.06 7.39 -2.24
CA ALA A 41 -3.07 6.60 -3.46
C ALA A 41 -3.54 7.50 -4.62
N SER A 42 -2.93 7.37 -5.79
CA SER A 42 -3.44 8.04 -6.98
C SER A 42 -4.81 7.48 -7.34
N ASP A 43 -5.75 8.34 -7.73
CA ASP A 43 -7.05 7.91 -8.23
C ASP A 43 -6.88 7.02 -9.47
N ILE A 44 -7.62 5.91 -9.54
CA ILE A 44 -7.68 5.05 -10.73
C ILE A 44 -8.70 5.68 -11.70
N THR A 45 -8.24 6.66 -12.48
CA THR A 45 -9.01 7.28 -13.55
C THR A 45 -8.49 6.83 -14.93
N PRO A 46 -9.33 6.80 -15.98
CA PRO A 46 -8.87 6.51 -17.34
C PRO A 46 -7.72 7.41 -17.79
N ALA A 47 -7.77 8.70 -17.43
CA ALA A 47 -6.74 9.68 -17.75
C ALA A 47 -5.41 9.37 -17.04
N ASN A 48 -5.45 8.96 -15.77
CA ASN A 48 -4.25 8.57 -15.03
C ASN A 48 -3.62 7.30 -15.62
N VAL A 49 -4.43 6.32 -16.03
CA VAL A 49 -3.93 5.10 -16.69
C VAL A 49 -3.24 5.44 -18.02
N GLU A 50 -3.87 6.27 -18.87
CA GLU A 50 -3.26 6.73 -20.12
C GLU A 50 -1.94 7.45 -19.87
N TYR A 51 -1.92 8.41 -18.94
CA TYR A 51 -0.75 9.20 -18.59
C TYR A 51 0.41 8.32 -18.12
N LEU A 52 0.16 7.42 -17.15
CA LEU A 52 1.20 6.57 -16.58
C LEU A 52 1.74 5.57 -17.59
N VAL A 53 0.87 4.95 -18.41
CA VAL A 53 1.30 4.04 -19.48
C VAL A 53 2.16 4.76 -20.50
N ASN A 54 1.76 5.96 -20.95
CA ASN A 54 2.53 6.72 -21.93
C ASN A 54 3.83 7.30 -21.36
N SER A 55 3.87 7.63 -20.07
CA SER A 55 5.10 8.00 -19.36
C SER A 55 6.10 6.85 -19.39
N GLU A 56 5.67 5.63 -19.05
CA GLU A 56 6.53 4.45 -19.05
C GLU A 56 7.01 4.10 -20.47
N ARG A 57 6.13 4.19 -21.47
CA ARG A 57 6.51 3.99 -22.88
C ARG A 57 7.59 4.98 -23.33
N THR A 58 7.41 6.25 -22.99
CA THR A 58 8.37 7.31 -23.32
C THR A 58 9.71 7.07 -22.62
N TYR A 59 9.69 6.62 -21.36
CA TYR A 59 10.89 6.24 -20.62
C TYR A 59 11.70 5.16 -21.34
N TYR A 60 11.04 4.18 -21.97
CA TYR A 60 11.68 3.15 -22.81
C TYR A 60 11.90 3.56 -24.27
N GLY A 61 11.70 4.83 -24.64
CA GLY A 61 11.89 5.32 -26.00
C GLY A 61 10.82 4.84 -27.01
N LEU A 62 9.67 4.36 -26.52
CA LEU A 62 8.54 3.96 -27.35
C LEU A 62 7.61 5.15 -27.60
N PRO A 63 6.98 5.24 -28.78
CA PRO A 63 6.00 6.28 -29.05
C PRO A 63 4.76 6.13 -28.14
N PRO A 64 4.13 7.24 -27.72
CA PRO A 64 2.92 7.18 -26.91
C PRO A 64 1.76 6.55 -27.69
N LEU A 65 0.91 5.82 -26.97
CA LEU A 65 -0.36 5.32 -27.47
C LEU A 65 -1.40 6.45 -27.52
N LYS A 66 -2.40 6.28 -28.38
CA LYS A 66 -3.58 7.14 -28.43
C LYS A 66 -4.79 6.35 -27.97
N VAL A 67 -5.67 6.99 -27.22
CA VAL A 67 -6.95 6.42 -26.82
C VAL A 67 -7.81 6.13 -28.05
N ASP A 68 -8.38 4.93 -28.09
CA ASP A 68 -9.42 4.54 -29.05
C ASP A 68 -10.76 4.36 -28.30
N PRO A 69 -11.79 5.16 -28.64
CA PRO A 69 -13.10 5.06 -28.00
C PRO A 69 -13.75 3.67 -28.09
N LYS A 70 -13.53 2.93 -29.19
CA LYS A 70 -14.07 1.58 -29.35
C LYS A 70 -13.43 0.61 -28.37
N LEU A 71 -12.10 0.68 -28.21
CA LEU A 71 -11.38 -0.16 -27.26
C LEU A 71 -11.76 0.16 -25.81
N ASN A 72 -12.01 1.44 -25.49
CA ASN A 72 -12.53 1.82 -24.18
C ASN A 72 -13.93 1.24 -23.91
N SER A 73 -14.81 1.29 -24.92
CA SER A 73 -16.14 0.69 -24.81
C SER A 73 -16.06 -0.82 -24.59
N ALA A 74 -15.22 -1.51 -25.37
CA ALA A 74 -15.00 -2.94 -25.23
C ALA A 74 -14.47 -3.33 -23.85
N ALA A 75 -13.47 -2.60 -23.34
CA ALA A 75 -12.93 -2.82 -22.00
C ALA A 75 -13.99 -2.63 -20.91
N ALA A 76 -14.85 -1.63 -21.03
CA ALA A 76 -15.95 -1.39 -20.10
C ALA A 76 -16.99 -2.53 -20.14
N LEU A 77 -17.34 -3.01 -21.33
CA LEU A 77 -18.28 -4.12 -21.50
C LEU A 77 -17.73 -5.43 -20.93
N LYS A 78 -16.47 -5.77 -21.23
CA LYS A 78 -15.80 -6.96 -20.66
C LYS A 78 -15.71 -6.89 -19.14
N THR A 79 -15.37 -5.72 -18.59
CA THR A 79 -15.32 -5.51 -17.14
C THR A 79 -16.70 -5.69 -16.50
N LYS A 80 -17.74 -5.19 -17.14
CA LYS A 80 -19.12 -5.39 -16.69
C LYS A 80 -19.52 -6.87 -16.71
N ASP A 81 -19.13 -7.63 -17.73
CA ASP A 81 -19.37 -9.08 -17.79
C ASP A 81 -18.64 -9.83 -16.66
N MET A 82 -17.36 -9.49 -16.42
CA MET A 82 -16.56 -10.02 -15.31
C MET A 82 -17.20 -9.80 -13.95
N ILE A 83 -17.68 -8.57 -13.69
CA ILE A 83 -18.37 -8.22 -12.44
C ILE A 83 -19.69 -8.98 -12.31
N ASN A 84 -20.53 -8.95 -13.35
CA ASN A 84 -21.87 -9.54 -13.30
C ASN A 84 -21.85 -11.07 -13.11
N ARG A 85 -20.80 -11.73 -13.61
CA ARG A 85 -20.68 -13.19 -13.60
C ARG A 85 -19.62 -13.69 -12.62
N ASN A 86 -19.05 -12.78 -11.83
CA ASN A 86 -18.08 -13.06 -10.78
C ASN A 86 -16.88 -13.90 -11.25
N TYR A 87 -16.19 -13.43 -12.29
CA TYR A 87 -14.96 -14.07 -12.79
C TYR A 87 -13.92 -13.01 -13.18
N PHE A 88 -12.65 -13.41 -13.25
CA PHE A 88 -11.55 -12.54 -13.67
C PHE A 88 -10.62 -13.27 -14.65
N GLU A 89 -11.05 -13.35 -15.91
CA GLU A 89 -10.34 -14.11 -16.94
C GLU A 89 -10.48 -13.43 -18.32
N HIS A 90 -9.45 -13.56 -19.14
CA HIS A 90 -9.47 -13.05 -20.52
C HIS A 90 -10.48 -13.81 -21.38
N PHE A 91 -10.54 -15.13 -21.24
CA PHE A 91 -11.42 -16.03 -21.98
C PHE A 91 -12.33 -16.72 -20.99
N ALA A 92 -13.63 -16.59 -21.14
CA ALA A 92 -14.57 -17.24 -20.24
C ALA A 92 -15.88 -17.50 -20.96
N PHE A 93 -16.49 -18.66 -20.70
CA PHE A 93 -17.82 -19.00 -21.21
C PHE A 93 -17.94 -18.90 -22.75
N GLY A 94 -16.88 -19.25 -23.47
CA GLY A 94 -16.82 -19.15 -24.93
C GLY A 94 -16.61 -17.74 -25.48
N LEU A 95 -16.52 -16.72 -24.63
CA LEU A 95 -16.21 -15.35 -25.02
C LEU A 95 -14.71 -15.07 -24.96
N THR A 96 -14.24 -14.30 -25.93
CA THR A 96 -12.90 -13.76 -26.07
C THR A 96 -12.90 -12.24 -25.82
N PRO A 97 -11.74 -11.60 -25.61
CA PRO A 97 -11.68 -10.15 -25.49
C PRO A 97 -12.22 -9.39 -26.72
N TRP A 98 -12.18 -10.02 -27.90
CA TRP A 98 -12.56 -9.41 -29.17
C TRP A 98 -14.07 -9.37 -29.39
N ASP A 99 -14.83 -10.24 -28.69
CA ASP A 99 -16.29 -10.29 -28.79
C ASP A 99 -16.98 -9.04 -28.19
N PHE A 100 -16.21 -8.17 -27.54
CA PHE A 100 -16.69 -6.93 -26.93
C PHE A 100 -16.38 -5.67 -27.77
N ILE A 101 -15.73 -5.80 -28.92
CA ILE A 101 -15.34 -4.70 -29.82
C ILE A 101 -16.43 -4.39 -30.85
#